data_AF-A0A9Q3S2H7-F1
#
_entry.id   AF-A0A9Q3S2H7-F1
#
_cell.length_a   1.000
_cell.length_b   1.000
_cell.length_c   1.000
_cell.angle_alpha   90.00
_cell.angle_beta   90.00
_cell.angle_gamma   90.00
#
_symmetry.space_group_name_H-M   'P 1'
#
loop_
_entity.id
_entity.type
_entity.pdbx_description
1 polymer ?
#
loop_
_entity_poly.entity_id
_entity_poly.type
_entity_poly.pdbx_seq_one_letter_code
_entity_poly.pdbx_strand_id
1 'polypeptide(L)'
;MSLTIDNALEPWSGEWFIEPPRGLRLVNIHTHTAQQLLAHGSALTNWQARVLQGIAAQDGPLDSLQHYWLNRICNDVTGEEKAA
;
A
#
# COMPACT_ATOMS: atom_id res chain seq x y z
N MET A 1 11.90 4.79 -12.26
CA MET A 1 11.00 5.91 -12.62
C MET A 1 10.83 6.81 -11.41
N SER A 2 11.42 8.01 -11.42
CA SER A 2 11.34 8.94 -10.27
C SER A 2 9.90 9.42 -10.07
N LEU A 3 9.41 9.48 -8.83
CA LEU A 3 8.11 10.09 -8.53
C LEU A 3 8.32 11.61 -8.46
N THR A 4 7.72 12.36 -9.39
CA THR A 4 7.58 13.81 -9.22
C THR A 4 6.47 14.08 -8.20
N ILE A 5 6.53 15.23 -7.53
CA ILE A 5 5.53 15.60 -6.51
C ILE A 5 4.12 15.61 -7.13
N ASP A 6 3.99 16.13 -8.34
CA ASP A 6 2.69 16.18 -9.04
C ASP A 6 2.12 14.79 -9.29
N ASN A 7 2.94 13.85 -9.76
CA ASN A 7 2.53 12.46 -10.00
C ASN A 7 2.24 11.71 -8.68
N ALA A 8 2.89 12.08 -7.57
CA ALA A 8 2.70 11.44 -6.26
C ALA A 8 1.26 11.56 -5.73
N LEU A 9 0.63 12.69 -6.03
CA LEU A 9 -0.70 13.05 -5.55
C LEU A 9 -1.81 12.63 -6.53
N GLU A 10 -1.46 12.22 -7.75
CA GLU A 10 -2.43 11.71 -8.71
C GLU A 10 -3.09 10.42 -8.20
N PRO A 11 -4.38 10.21 -8.53
CA PRO A 11 -5.05 8.95 -8.27
C PRO A 11 -4.26 7.79 -8.86
N TRP A 12 -4.12 6.72 -8.08
CA TRP A 12 -3.43 5.54 -8.54
C TRP A 12 -4.20 4.85 -9.67
N SER A 13 -3.49 4.52 -10.74
CA SER A 13 -4.02 3.90 -11.95
C SER A 13 -4.42 2.42 -11.80
N GLY A 14 -4.11 1.79 -10.66
CA GLY A 14 -4.28 0.34 -10.47
C GLY A 14 -3.10 -0.50 -11.01
N GLU A 15 -2.11 0.13 -11.64
CA GLU A 15 -0.95 -0.57 -12.19
C GLU A 15 0.09 -0.89 -11.11
N TRP A 16 0.69 -2.08 -11.21
CA TRP A 16 1.78 -2.51 -10.36
C TRP A 16 3.12 -1.92 -10.85
N PHE A 17 3.86 -1.22 -9.99
CA PHE A 17 5.22 -0.77 -10.30
C PHE A 17 6.25 -1.88 -10.08
N ILE A 18 5.97 -2.79 -9.15
CA ILE A 18 6.76 -3.99 -8.86
C ILE A 18 5.86 -5.19 -9.09
N GLU A 19 6.36 -6.20 -9.81
CA GLU A 19 5.61 -7.40 -10.06
C GLU A 19 5.22 -8.09 -8.73
N PRO A 20 3.94 -8.41 -8.51
CA PRO A 20 3.53 -9.07 -7.28
C PRO A 20 4.20 -10.45 -7.18
N PRO A 21 4.64 -10.85 -5.98
CA PRO A 21 5.31 -12.14 -5.80
C PRO A 21 4.38 -13.28 -6.25
N ARG A 22 4.87 -14.11 -7.20
CA ARG A 22 4.12 -15.26 -7.74
C ARG A 22 4.38 -16.52 -6.90
N GLY A 23 3.32 -17.29 -6.61
CA GLY A 23 3.39 -18.60 -5.95
C GLY A 23 2.69 -18.70 -4.59
N LEU A 24 2.65 -19.91 -4.01
CA LEU A 24 2.12 -20.14 -2.66
C LEU A 24 3.10 -19.58 -1.62
N ARG A 25 2.71 -18.51 -0.93
CA ARG A 25 3.50 -17.93 0.18
C ARG A 25 2.63 -17.78 1.41
N LEU A 26 3.21 -18.07 2.57
CA LEU A 26 2.65 -17.63 3.84
C LEU A 26 2.88 -16.12 3.93
N VAL A 27 1.86 -15.35 3.60
CA VAL A 27 1.90 -13.90 3.68
C VAL A 27 1.52 -13.46 5.09
N ASN A 28 2.28 -12.52 5.65
CA ASN A 28 1.91 -11.88 6.90
C ASN A 28 0.62 -11.08 6.70
N ILE A 29 -0.14 -10.87 7.77
CA ILE A 29 -1.41 -10.14 7.72
C ILE A 29 -1.24 -8.75 7.08
N HIS A 30 -0.13 -8.08 7.35
CA HIS A 30 0.18 -6.77 6.79
C HIS A 30 0.42 -6.78 5.27
N THR A 31 1.14 -7.80 4.78
CA THR A 31 1.34 -8.04 3.34
C THR A 31 -0.01 -8.29 2.66
N HIS A 32 -0.87 -9.08 3.31
CA HIS A 32 -2.21 -9.35 2.82
C HIS A 32 -3.08 -8.08 2.80
N THR A 33 -3.08 -7.28 3.88
CA THR A 33 -3.80 -6.00 3.95
C THR A 33 -3.33 -5.05 2.85
N ALA A 34 -2.02 -4.93 2.62
CA ALA A 34 -1.50 -4.08 1.56
C ALA A 34 -1.95 -4.54 0.17
N GLN A 35 -1.97 -5.86 -0.08
CA GLN A 35 -2.51 -6.43 -1.33
C GLN A 35 -4.00 -6.15 -1.50
N GLN A 36 -4.81 -6.22 -0.42
CA GLN A 36 -6.23 -5.89 -0.49
C GLN A 36 -6.46 -4.41 -0.79
N LEU A 37 -5.74 -3.51 -0.12
CA LEU A 37 -5.82 -2.07 -0.37
C LEU A 37 -5.45 -1.75 -1.83
N LEU A 38 -4.41 -2.42 -2.36
CA LEU A 38 -4.04 -2.33 -3.77
C LEU A 38 -5.12 -2.92 -4.69
N ALA A 39 -5.73 -4.07 -4.36
CA ALA A 39 -6.79 -4.62 -5.20
C ALA A 39 -8.03 -3.70 -5.30
N HIS A 40 -8.32 -2.94 -4.25
CA HIS A 40 -9.48 -2.04 -4.21
C HIS A 40 -9.26 -0.69 -4.89
N GLY A 41 -8.03 -0.15 -4.86
CA GLY A 41 -7.47 0.89 -5.75
C GLY A 41 -8.16 2.24 -5.94
N SER A 42 -9.44 2.41 -5.62
CA SER A 42 -10.24 3.57 -6.02
C SER A 42 -9.99 4.84 -5.19
N ALA A 43 -9.28 4.74 -4.06
CA ALA A 43 -9.06 5.85 -3.12
C ALA A 43 -7.56 6.09 -2.81
N LEU A 44 -6.66 5.49 -3.58
CA LEU A 44 -5.22 5.61 -3.34
C LEU A 44 -4.59 6.66 -4.26
N THR A 45 -3.56 7.34 -3.76
CA THR A 45 -2.62 8.10 -4.60
C THR A 45 -1.45 7.24 -5.03
N ASN A 46 -0.72 7.63 -6.08
CA ASN A 46 0.47 6.91 -6.55
C ASN A 46 1.54 6.75 -5.45
N TRP A 47 1.70 7.74 -4.56
CA TRP A 47 2.57 7.62 -3.40
C TRP A 47 2.14 6.50 -2.46
N GLN A 48 0.85 6.47 -2.09
CA GLN A 48 0.32 5.45 -1.18
C GLN A 48 0.44 4.06 -1.82
N ALA A 49 0.12 3.93 -3.11
CA ALA A 49 0.28 2.71 -3.86
C ALA A 49 1.74 2.21 -3.85
N ARG A 50 2.74 3.09 -3.98
CA ARG A 50 4.15 2.68 -3.87
C ARG A 50 4.53 2.15 -2.50
N VAL A 51 4.06 2.78 -1.42
CA VAL A 51 4.31 2.28 -0.07
C VAL A 51 3.71 0.89 0.10
N LEU A 52 2.44 0.71 -0.30
CA LEU A 52 1.75 -0.57 -0.23
C LEU A 52 2.41 -1.65 -1.08
N GLN A 53 2.92 -1.31 -2.27
CA GLN A 53 3.64 -2.27 -3.12
C GLN A 53 4.96 -2.72 -2.50
N GLY A 54 5.70 -1.82 -1.86
CA GLY A 54 6.91 -2.16 -1.10
C GLY A 54 6.60 -3.15 0.03
N ILE A 55 5.52 -2.90 0.77
CA ILE A 55 5.03 -3.80 1.84
C ILE A 55 4.57 -5.15 1.26
N ALA A 56 3.84 -5.14 0.15
CA ALA A 56 3.31 -6.33 -0.49
C ALA A 56 4.40 -7.24 -1.09
N ALA A 57 5.54 -6.66 -1.47
CA ALA A 57 6.68 -7.39 -2.04
C ALA A 57 7.71 -7.87 -0.99
N GLN A 58 7.61 -7.41 0.25
CA GLN A 58 8.55 -7.75 1.32
C GLN A 58 8.24 -9.12 1.96
N ASP A 59 9.30 -9.90 2.20
CA ASP A 59 9.25 -11.25 2.78
C ASP A 59 9.55 -11.32 4.28
N GLY A 60 9.33 -10.22 4.99
CA GLY A 60 9.75 -10.09 6.38
C GLY A 60 8.73 -9.34 7.24
N PRO A 61 9.01 -9.22 8.55
CA PRO A 61 8.25 -8.34 9.43
C PRO A 61 8.38 -6.89 8.94
N LEU A 62 7.35 -6.09 9.17
CA LEU A 62 7.39 -4.67 8.87
C LEU A 62 8.21 -3.92 9.92
N ASP A 63 8.94 -2.91 9.48
CA ASP A 63 9.51 -1.94 10.40
C ASP A 63 8.44 -0.98 10.96
N SER A 64 8.79 -0.22 11.99
CA SER A 64 7.87 0.71 12.65
C SER A 64 7.30 1.77 11.71
N LEU A 65 8.07 2.19 10.71
CA LEU A 65 7.66 3.22 9.75
C LEU A 65 6.66 2.65 8.73
N GLN A 66 6.91 1.45 8.23
CA GLN A 66 6.00 0.70 7.36
C GLN A 66 4.68 0.40 8.08
N HIS A 67 4.73 0.00 9.35
CA HIS A 67 3.53 -0.17 10.17
C HIS A 67 2.73 1.13 10.31
N TYR A 68 3.40 2.24 10.60
CA TYR A 68 2.75 3.54 10.71
C TYR A 68 2.04 3.92 9.41
N TRP A 69 2.71 3.80 8.27
CA TRP A 69 2.12 4.17 6.98
C TRP A 69 1.02 3.22 6.55
N LEU A 70 1.15 1.91 6.78
CA LEU A 70 0.08 0.97 6.46
C LEU A 70 -1.21 1.30 7.22
N ASN A 71 -1.11 1.55 8.53
CA ASN A 71 -2.26 1.92 9.34
C ASN A 71 -2.85 3.26 8.92
N ARG A 72 -2.00 4.26 8.64
CA ARG A 72 -2.46 5.57 8.18
C ARG A 72 -3.21 5.48 6.85
N ILE A 73 -2.63 4.79 5.85
CA ILE A 73 -3.26 4.59 4.54
C ILE A 73 -4.56 3.81 4.69
N CYS A 74 -4.60 2.80 5.56
CA CYS A 74 -5.81 2.05 5.83
C CYS A 74 -6.93 2.97 6.36
N ASN A 75 -6.65 3.82 7.35
CA ASN A 75 -7.64 4.76 7.90
C ASN A 75 -8.10 5.79 6.85
N ASP A 76 -7.17 6.31 6.05
CA ASP A 76 -7.47 7.28 4.98
C ASP A 76 -8.41 6.66 3.93
N VAL A 77 -8.26 5.37 3.62
CA VAL A 77 -9.06 4.64 2.63
C VAL A 77 -10.40 4.16 3.19
N THR A 78 -10.45 3.69 4.44
CA THR A 78 -11.70 3.21 5.05
C THR A 78 -12.61 4.35 5.52
N GLY A 79 -12.11 5.59 5.53
CA GLY A 79 -12.86 6.74 6.04
C GLY A 79 -13.11 6.64 7.55
N GLU A 80 -12.39 5.77 8.26
CA GLU A 80 -12.32 5.76 9.71
C GLU A 80 -11.45 6.95 10.16
N GLU A 81 -11.98 8.17 9.99
CA GLU A 81 -11.68 9.23 10.94
C GLU A 81 -11.99 8.63 12.31
N LYS A 82 -10.96 8.46 13.13
CA LYS A 82 -11.18 8.18 14.55
C LYS A 82 -12.12 9.26 15.08
N ALA A 83 -13.37 8.88 15.30
CA ALA A 83 -14.19 9.44 16.35
C ALA A 83 -13.44 9.13 17.67
N ALA A 84 -12.50 9.99 18.03
CA ALA A 84 -11.80 9.98 19.31
C ALA A 84 -11.52 11.42 19.73
#